data_AF-A0A560BWP9-F1
#
_entry.id   AF-A0A560BWP9-F1
#
_cell.length_a   1.000
_cell.length_b   1.000
_cell.length_c   1.000
_cell.angle_alpha   90.00
_cell.angle_beta   90.00
_cell.angle_gamma   90.00
#
_symmetry.space_group_name_H-M   'P 1'
#
loop_
_entity.id
_entity.type
_entity.pdbx_description
1 polymer ?
#
loop_
_entity_poly.entity_id
_entity_poly.type
_entity_poly.pdbx_seq_one_letter_code
_entity_poly.pdbx_strand_id
1 'polypeptide(L)'
;MSTVTTVTGGITNAAAPSTLAGAILKNTSLVDSTKLNSNAIVNATVGGVYALSSVSGGAVIASDNTAPVTLIGGAGNNQLLVANDKAGTILQAGTGTNQTIVGGAGGQLLGTSTVAGGSATILGGSGADTVVAAAGNNVLTAGAGNNLIGLVGGNNQVFAAGNDTVIAGGGNATIGAGAGNAVINVVGGSNLVIGGSGNSTIASAAGNNTLFGGSGNTTIAGGGGNDLLIGSTSKTGNAVLGGFAGNDTLIGGVGNDTLFGGEGNDVFVFSTVFGGGKHVIGDFKAGTDLIAVQGYGMSAAQVAAKVTVSGGSSIISLSDGTQITVAGVTNLSASNFAV
;
A
#
# COMPACT_ATOMS: atom_id res chain seq x y z
N MET A 1 -13.05 -30.80 -38.47
CA MET A 1 -13.36 -31.08 -37.05
C MET A 1 -12.36 -30.29 -36.22
N SER A 2 -12.85 -29.31 -35.46
CA SER A 2 -12.03 -28.57 -34.51
C SER A 2 -11.82 -29.46 -33.29
N THR A 3 -10.60 -29.91 -33.04
CA THR A 3 -10.22 -30.51 -31.76
C THR A 3 -9.66 -29.41 -30.87
N VAL A 4 -10.54 -28.81 -30.08
CA VAL A 4 -10.17 -28.07 -28.87
C VAL A 4 -9.74 -29.11 -27.85
N THR A 5 -8.47 -29.09 -27.45
CA THR A 5 -8.01 -29.83 -26.26
C THR A 5 -7.69 -28.81 -25.20
N THR A 6 -8.67 -28.55 -24.35
CA THR A 6 -8.47 -27.86 -23.08
C THR A 6 -7.69 -28.81 -22.17
N VAL A 7 -6.44 -28.50 -21.85
CA VAL A 7 -5.70 -29.18 -20.78
C VAL A 7 -5.81 -28.31 -19.54
N THR A 8 -6.69 -28.73 -18.65
CA THR A 8 -6.86 -28.25 -17.28
C THR A 8 -6.05 -29.16 -16.35
N GLY A 9 -5.12 -28.63 -15.55
CA GLY A 9 -4.46 -29.40 -14.47
C GLY A 9 -3.09 -28.86 -14.05
N GLY A 10 -2.98 -28.38 -12.80
CA GLY A 10 -1.73 -27.90 -12.19
C GLY A 10 -0.96 -28.97 -11.40
N ILE A 11 0.13 -28.54 -10.74
CA ILE A 11 0.61 -28.91 -9.37
C ILE A 11 2.15 -28.69 -9.21
N THR A 12 2.48 -27.75 -8.32
CA THR A 12 3.55 -27.63 -7.30
C THR A 12 4.92 -28.35 -7.45
N ASN A 13 6.03 -27.64 -7.15
CA ASN A 13 6.84 -27.79 -5.92
C ASN A 13 7.97 -26.73 -5.85
N ALA A 14 8.39 -26.42 -4.62
CA ALA A 14 9.18 -25.26 -4.15
C ALA A 14 10.70 -25.26 -4.41
N ALA A 15 11.31 -24.06 -4.44
CA ALA A 15 12.37 -23.58 -3.52
C ALA A 15 13.04 -22.27 -4.05
N ALA A 16 13.30 -21.33 -3.13
CA ALA A 16 13.68 -19.89 -3.23
C ALA A 16 14.98 -19.51 -4.02
N PRO A 17 15.40 -18.21 -4.06
CA PRO A 17 14.71 -16.92 -4.24
C PRO A 17 15.23 -16.13 -5.49
N SER A 18 14.42 -15.29 -6.14
CA SER A 18 14.89 -14.35 -7.17
C SER A 18 15.30 -13.01 -6.56
N THR A 19 16.60 -12.73 -6.53
CA THR A 19 17.18 -11.43 -6.14
C THR A 19 17.19 -10.47 -7.33
N LEU A 20 16.07 -9.79 -7.60
CA LEU A 20 16.08 -8.59 -8.45
C LEU A 20 15.78 -7.34 -7.61
N ALA A 21 16.49 -7.18 -6.49
CA ALA A 21 16.48 -5.93 -5.74
C ALA A 21 17.25 -4.86 -6.53
N GLY A 22 16.55 -3.87 -7.09
CA GLY A 22 17.13 -2.59 -7.49
C GLY A 22 17.38 -2.33 -8.98
N ALA A 23 16.66 -2.98 -9.91
CA ALA A 23 16.74 -2.61 -11.32
C ALA A 23 16.13 -1.20 -11.55
N ILE A 24 16.97 -0.17 -11.63
CA ILE A 24 16.55 1.15 -12.11
C ILE A 24 16.35 1.03 -13.62
N LEU A 25 15.10 1.08 -14.08
CA LEU A 25 14.75 1.24 -15.49
C LEU A 25 15.29 2.58 -16.00
N LYS A 26 16.54 2.60 -16.44
CA LYS A 26 17.09 3.72 -17.21
C LYS A 26 16.96 3.36 -18.69
N ASN A 27 15.90 3.88 -19.29
CA ASN A 27 15.68 3.82 -20.72
C ASN A 27 16.79 4.57 -21.46
N THR A 28 17.69 3.82 -22.09
CA THR A 28 18.36 4.18 -23.35
C THR A 28 18.82 2.89 -24.03
N SER A 29 18.09 2.38 -25.02
CA SER A 29 18.55 1.32 -25.94
C SER A 29 19.18 0.07 -25.28
N LEU A 30 18.39 -0.92 -24.88
CA LEU A 30 18.89 -2.29 -24.74
C LEU A 30 19.09 -2.86 -26.15
N VAL A 31 20.36 -2.85 -26.57
CA VAL A 31 20.85 -3.13 -27.92
C VAL A 31 20.78 -4.63 -28.24
N ASP A 32 19.66 -5.04 -28.85
CA ASP A 32 19.49 -6.03 -29.95
C ASP A 32 17.97 -6.25 -30.10
N SER A 33 17.28 -5.24 -30.64
CA SER A 33 15.81 -5.23 -30.67
C SER A 33 15.29 -5.84 -31.97
N THR A 34 14.61 -6.97 -31.89
CA THR A 34 13.73 -7.41 -32.98
C THR A 34 12.47 -6.53 -32.97
N LYS A 35 12.22 -5.80 -34.05
CA LYS A 35 11.02 -4.95 -34.19
C LYS A 35 9.83 -5.77 -34.71
N LEU A 36 8.75 -5.80 -33.95
CA LEU A 36 7.51 -6.50 -34.26
C LEU A 36 6.45 -5.51 -34.75
N ASN A 37 5.88 -5.76 -35.92
CA ASN A 37 4.98 -4.83 -36.60
C ASN A 37 3.50 -4.96 -36.18
N SER A 38 3.13 -6.04 -35.48
CA SER A 38 1.75 -6.38 -35.10
C SER A 38 1.72 -7.41 -33.95
N ASN A 39 0.56 -8.02 -33.68
CA ASN A 39 0.41 -9.07 -32.67
C ASN A 39 1.43 -10.20 -32.88
N ALA A 40 2.14 -10.59 -31.83
CA ALA A 40 3.21 -11.57 -31.93
C ALA A 40 3.28 -12.48 -30.70
N ILE A 41 3.70 -13.73 -30.93
CA ILE A 41 4.07 -14.68 -29.89
C ILE A 41 5.58 -14.93 -30.02
N VAL A 42 6.29 -14.80 -28.90
CA VAL A 42 7.73 -14.97 -28.78
C VAL A 42 8.02 -16.24 -27.97
N ASN A 43 8.64 -17.21 -28.64
CA ASN A 43 9.10 -18.48 -28.07
C ASN A 43 10.61 -18.60 -28.29
N ALA A 44 11.38 -17.93 -27.44
CA ALA A 44 12.82 -17.81 -27.53
C ALA A 44 13.53 -18.86 -26.66
N THR A 45 14.45 -19.59 -27.28
CA THR A 45 15.35 -20.53 -26.59
C THR A 45 16.65 -19.88 -26.13
N VAL A 46 16.98 -18.71 -26.69
CA VAL A 46 18.07 -17.82 -26.30
C VAL A 46 17.44 -16.47 -25.97
N GLY A 47 17.88 -15.82 -24.89
CA GLY A 47 17.31 -14.55 -24.44
C GLY A 47 17.43 -13.44 -25.50
N GLY A 48 16.55 -12.45 -25.42
CA GLY A 48 16.52 -11.37 -26.41
C GLY A 48 15.53 -10.24 -26.08
N VAL A 49 15.63 -9.14 -26.84
CA VAL A 49 14.77 -7.96 -26.70
C VAL A 49 13.81 -7.86 -27.89
N TYR A 50 12.51 -7.81 -27.60
CA TYR A 50 11.45 -7.75 -28.60
C TYR A 50 10.62 -6.49 -28.39
N ALA A 51 10.60 -5.60 -29.40
CA ALA A 51 9.96 -4.30 -29.30
C ALA A 51 8.82 -4.15 -30.31
N LEU A 52 7.65 -3.71 -29.85
CA LEU A 52 6.57 -3.30 -30.74
C LEU A 52 6.94 -2.02 -31.48
N SER A 53 6.84 -2.06 -32.81
CA SER A 53 6.98 -0.86 -33.66
C SER A 53 5.65 -0.12 -33.87
N SER A 54 4.52 -0.67 -33.35
CA SER A 54 3.18 -0.21 -33.73
C SER A 54 2.81 1.17 -33.15
N VAL A 55 1.94 1.86 -33.89
CA VAL A 55 1.44 3.23 -33.64
C VAL A 55 0.05 3.28 -32.98
N SER A 56 -0.61 2.13 -32.75
CA SER A 56 -1.82 1.96 -31.90
C SER A 56 -2.28 0.50 -31.92
N GLY A 57 -2.62 -0.08 -30.76
CA GLY A 57 -3.04 -1.47 -30.65
C GLY A 57 -1.92 -2.48 -30.95
N GLY A 58 -2.00 -3.66 -30.34
CA GLY A 58 -1.03 -4.74 -30.53
C GLY A 58 -0.79 -5.54 -29.25
N ALA A 59 -0.61 -6.85 -29.37
CA ALA A 59 -0.27 -7.73 -28.26
C ALA A 59 1.05 -8.47 -28.52
N VAL A 60 1.99 -8.43 -27.59
CA VAL A 60 3.17 -9.30 -27.61
C VAL A 60 3.13 -10.23 -26.41
N ILE A 61 3.24 -11.52 -26.69
CA ILE A 61 3.15 -12.58 -25.71
C ILE A 61 4.47 -13.33 -25.71
N ALA A 62 5.17 -13.33 -24.58
CA ALA A 62 6.28 -14.24 -24.31
C ALA A 62 5.68 -15.57 -23.81
N SER A 63 5.91 -16.68 -24.51
CA SER A 63 5.40 -18.00 -24.13
C SER A 63 6.52 -19.04 -24.16
N ASP A 64 6.56 -19.89 -23.14
CA ASP A 64 7.45 -21.06 -23.09
C ASP A 64 8.94 -20.75 -23.32
N ASN A 65 9.37 -19.51 -22.99
CA ASN A 65 10.76 -19.12 -23.13
C ASN A 65 11.61 -19.87 -22.09
N THR A 66 12.67 -20.52 -22.56
CA THR A 66 13.65 -21.19 -21.67
C THR A 66 14.77 -20.25 -21.24
N ALA A 67 14.81 -19.05 -21.80
CA ALA A 67 15.75 -17.99 -21.48
C ALA A 67 15.00 -16.67 -21.23
N PRO A 68 15.50 -15.77 -20.36
CA PRO A 68 14.85 -14.49 -20.09
C PRO A 68 14.67 -13.65 -21.35
N VAL A 69 13.47 -13.10 -21.54
CA VAL A 69 13.17 -12.17 -22.64
C VAL A 69 12.74 -10.81 -22.10
N THR A 70 12.95 -9.77 -22.91
CA THR A 70 12.44 -8.43 -22.63
C THR A 70 11.41 -8.05 -23.70
N LEU A 71 10.19 -7.75 -23.28
CA LEU A 71 9.13 -7.21 -24.13
C LEU A 71 9.03 -5.71 -23.92
N ILE A 72 9.06 -4.94 -25.01
CA ILE A 72 8.96 -3.47 -24.98
C ILE A 72 7.78 -3.02 -25.84
N GLY A 73 6.87 -2.25 -25.24
CA GLY A 73 5.77 -1.60 -25.96
C GLY A 73 6.27 -0.46 -26.86
N GLY A 74 5.48 -0.15 -27.89
CA GLY A 74 5.72 0.96 -28.79
C GLY A 74 5.09 2.27 -28.31
N ALA A 75 5.09 3.28 -29.18
CA ALA A 75 4.49 4.59 -28.87
C ALA A 75 2.94 4.60 -28.98
N GLY A 76 2.34 3.54 -29.51
CA GLY A 76 0.89 3.42 -29.66
C GLY A 76 0.14 3.19 -28.35
N ASN A 77 -1.12 3.61 -28.30
CA ASN A 77 -2.04 3.35 -27.17
C ASN A 77 -2.56 1.90 -27.18
N ASN A 78 -3.07 1.44 -26.04
CA ASN A 78 -3.82 0.18 -25.90
C ASN A 78 -3.03 -1.08 -26.31
N GLN A 79 -1.72 -1.08 -26.05
CA GLN A 79 -0.90 -2.26 -26.28
C GLN A 79 -0.92 -3.19 -25.08
N LEU A 80 -0.79 -4.49 -25.36
CA LEU A 80 -0.78 -5.56 -24.37
C LEU A 80 0.58 -6.28 -24.40
N LEU A 81 1.24 -6.35 -23.26
CA LEU A 81 2.44 -7.17 -23.07
C LEU A 81 2.09 -8.29 -22.10
N VAL A 82 2.39 -9.54 -22.45
CA VAL A 82 2.08 -10.72 -21.63
C VAL A 82 3.32 -11.58 -21.44
N ALA A 83 3.62 -11.95 -20.21
CA ALA A 83 4.52 -13.04 -19.88
C ALA A 83 3.68 -14.26 -19.50
N ASN A 84 3.83 -15.34 -20.27
CA ASN A 84 3.28 -16.66 -19.99
C ASN A 84 4.41 -17.67 -19.71
N ASP A 85 5.55 -17.18 -19.26
CA ASP A 85 6.71 -17.97 -18.85
C ASP A 85 6.92 -17.93 -17.33
N LYS A 86 7.94 -18.65 -16.86
CA LYS A 86 8.05 -19.12 -15.48
C LYS A 86 8.82 -18.18 -14.54
N ALA A 87 9.68 -17.28 -15.05
CA ALA A 87 10.36 -16.20 -14.31
C ALA A 87 11.32 -15.41 -15.23
N GLY A 88 11.71 -14.20 -14.82
CA GLY A 88 12.83 -13.45 -15.39
C GLY A 88 12.48 -12.60 -16.62
N THR A 89 11.23 -12.63 -17.06
CA THR A 89 10.75 -11.78 -18.15
C THR A 89 10.63 -10.34 -17.69
N ILE A 90 11.11 -9.44 -18.53
CA ILE A 90 10.99 -8.00 -18.34
C ILE A 90 9.90 -7.50 -19.27
N LEU A 91 8.90 -6.83 -18.73
CA LEU A 91 7.82 -6.22 -19.51
C LEU A 91 7.85 -4.73 -19.28
N GLN A 92 8.11 -3.99 -20.35
CA GLN A 92 8.18 -2.54 -20.33
C GLN A 92 7.12 -1.96 -21.25
N ALA A 93 6.12 -1.28 -20.70
CA ALA A 93 5.21 -0.51 -21.53
C ALA A 93 5.96 0.62 -22.25
N GLY A 94 5.57 0.86 -23.50
CA GLY A 94 6.06 1.98 -24.29
C GLY A 94 5.47 3.32 -23.84
N THR A 95 5.57 4.34 -24.69
CA THR A 95 5.20 5.72 -24.35
C THR A 95 3.72 6.05 -24.57
N GLY A 96 2.94 5.11 -25.10
CA GLY A 96 1.50 5.28 -25.30
C GLY A 96 0.70 5.24 -24.00
N THR A 97 -0.59 5.52 -24.10
CA THR A 97 -1.57 5.49 -22.99
C THR A 97 -2.38 4.19 -22.98
N ASN A 98 -2.94 3.85 -21.81
CA ASN A 98 -3.77 2.64 -21.61
C ASN A 98 -3.05 1.34 -21.95
N GLN A 99 -1.78 1.25 -21.59
CA GLN A 99 -0.97 0.06 -21.82
C GLN A 99 -1.35 -1.00 -20.78
N THR A 100 -1.49 -2.24 -21.19
CA THR A 100 -1.74 -3.37 -20.29
C THR A 100 -0.51 -4.24 -20.21
N ILE A 101 -0.05 -4.50 -19.00
CA ILE A 101 1.06 -5.41 -18.73
C ILE A 101 0.52 -6.55 -17.88
N VAL A 102 0.74 -7.78 -18.32
CA VAL A 102 0.30 -8.99 -17.64
C VAL A 102 1.51 -9.89 -17.41
N GLY A 103 1.95 -9.95 -16.17
CA GLY A 103 2.91 -10.94 -15.71
C GLY A 103 2.29 -12.32 -15.57
N GLY A 104 3.15 -13.32 -15.65
CA GLY A 104 2.85 -14.75 -15.53
C GLY A 104 3.30 -15.32 -14.20
N ALA A 105 4.05 -16.42 -14.26
CA ALA A 105 4.58 -17.07 -13.07
C ALA A 105 6.02 -16.64 -12.78
N GLY A 106 6.39 -16.75 -11.50
CA GLY A 106 7.73 -16.42 -10.99
C GLY A 106 8.02 -14.93 -10.94
N GLY A 107 9.20 -14.57 -10.46
CA GLY A 107 9.57 -13.17 -10.29
C GLY A 107 9.87 -12.49 -11.62
N GLN A 108 9.17 -11.39 -11.88
CA GLN A 108 9.27 -10.61 -13.12
C GLN A 108 9.54 -9.14 -12.81
N LEU A 109 10.00 -8.41 -13.82
CA LEU A 109 10.15 -6.95 -13.76
C LEU A 109 9.13 -6.32 -14.70
N LEU A 110 8.17 -5.61 -14.14
CA LEU A 110 7.11 -4.93 -14.86
C LEU A 110 7.30 -3.43 -14.74
N GLY A 111 7.17 -2.68 -15.83
CA GLY A 111 7.33 -1.24 -15.74
C GLY A 111 6.65 -0.42 -16.83
N THR A 112 6.49 0.87 -16.55
CA THR A 112 6.00 1.86 -17.51
C THR A 112 7.12 2.79 -17.94
N SER A 113 6.96 3.43 -19.10
CA SER A 113 7.93 4.44 -19.53
C SER A 113 7.84 5.68 -18.63
N THR A 114 8.96 6.38 -18.44
CA THR A 114 9.04 7.63 -17.67
C THR A 114 8.41 8.84 -18.37
N VAL A 115 7.79 8.66 -19.54
CA VAL A 115 7.18 9.76 -20.30
C VAL A 115 5.85 10.16 -19.68
N ALA A 116 5.68 11.45 -19.41
CA ALA A 116 4.49 12.01 -18.78
C ALA A 116 3.19 11.65 -19.53
N GLY A 117 2.20 11.10 -18.82
CA GLY A 117 0.84 10.84 -19.32
C GLY A 117 0.51 9.39 -19.68
N GLY A 118 1.50 8.49 -19.71
CA GLY A 118 1.28 7.06 -19.98
C GLY A 118 0.68 6.32 -18.78
N SER A 119 -0.66 6.27 -18.67
CA SER A 119 -1.35 5.38 -17.75
C SER A 119 -1.22 3.91 -18.16
N ALA A 120 -1.00 3.02 -17.20
CA ALA A 120 -0.99 1.58 -17.42
C ALA A 120 -1.87 0.81 -16.43
N THR A 121 -2.38 -0.32 -16.91
CA THR A 121 -2.92 -1.40 -16.08
C THR A 121 -1.86 -2.49 -15.97
N ILE A 122 -1.45 -2.84 -14.76
CA ILE A 122 -0.40 -3.82 -14.50
C ILE A 122 -0.99 -4.94 -13.64
N LEU A 123 -0.81 -6.18 -14.08
CA LEU A 123 -1.15 -7.39 -13.36
C LEU A 123 0.15 -8.18 -13.15
N GLY A 124 0.67 -8.30 -11.92
CA GLY A 124 1.96 -8.96 -11.66
C GLY A 124 1.93 -10.48 -11.86
N GLY A 125 0.80 -11.10 -11.52
CA GLY A 125 0.61 -12.54 -11.66
C GLY A 125 0.97 -13.28 -10.38
N SER A 126 1.84 -14.28 -10.45
CA SER A 126 2.31 -15.02 -9.28
C SER A 126 3.83 -15.00 -9.22
N GLY A 127 4.40 -14.90 -8.03
CA GLY A 127 5.84 -14.78 -7.85
C GLY A 127 6.19 -13.49 -7.13
N ALA A 128 7.46 -13.33 -6.78
CA ALA A 128 7.96 -12.09 -6.18
C ALA A 128 8.33 -11.11 -7.30
N ASP A 129 7.39 -10.23 -7.66
CA ASP A 129 7.57 -9.30 -8.78
C ASP A 129 8.14 -7.96 -8.32
N THR A 130 8.87 -7.31 -9.22
CA THR A 130 9.25 -5.90 -9.08
C THR A 130 8.46 -5.07 -10.07
N VAL A 131 7.71 -4.08 -9.59
CA VAL A 131 6.92 -3.18 -10.42
C VAL A 131 7.45 -1.76 -10.29
N VAL A 132 7.76 -1.11 -11.41
CA VAL A 132 8.14 0.31 -11.46
C VAL A 132 7.24 1.05 -12.44
N ALA A 133 6.22 1.75 -11.94
CA ALA A 133 5.37 2.59 -12.79
C ALA A 133 5.69 4.07 -12.55
N ALA A 134 6.09 4.74 -13.62
CA ALA A 134 6.33 6.17 -13.64
C ALA A 134 5.28 6.90 -14.47
N ALA A 135 4.97 8.12 -14.03
CA ALA A 135 3.98 9.01 -14.60
C ALA A 135 2.58 8.40 -14.75
N GLY A 136 1.61 9.24 -15.17
CA GLY A 136 0.24 8.80 -15.43
C GLY A 136 -0.49 8.25 -14.19
N ASN A 137 -1.76 7.91 -14.38
CA ASN A 137 -2.55 7.26 -13.33
C ASN A 137 -2.52 5.76 -13.59
N ASN A 138 -1.87 4.99 -12.72
CA ASN A 138 -1.72 3.55 -12.93
C ASN A 138 -2.67 2.74 -12.04
N VAL A 139 -3.11 1.60 -12.56
CA VAL A 139 -3.87 0.59 -11.80
C VAL A 139 -3.01 -0.67 -11.73
N LEU A 140 -2.62 -1.07 -10.53
CA LEU A 140 -1.75 -2.21 -10.29
C LEU A 140 -2.45 -3.25 -9.41
N THR A 141 -2.50 -4.49 -9.87
CA THR A 141 -2.71 -5.67 -9.03
C THR A 141 -1.41 -6.44 -8.98
N ALA A 142 -0.73 -6.46 -7.83
CA ALA A 142 0.55 -7.14 -7.68
C ALA A 142 0.44 -8.66 -7.90
N GLY A 143 -0.72 -9.23 -7.53
CA GLY A 143 -0.93 -10.67 -7.56
C GLY A 143 -0.33 -11.34 -6.34
N ALA A 144 0.03 -12.63 -6.44
CA ALA A 144 0.51 -13.42 -5.31
C ALA A 144 2.03 -13.37 -5.20
N GLY A 145 2.57 -13.20 -3.99
CA GLY A 145 4.01 -13.22 -3.73
C GLY A 145 4.41 -12.09 -2.79
N ASN A 146 5.71 -11.86 -2.65
CA ASN A 146 6.23 -10.71 -1.91
C ASN A 146 6.84 -9.75 -2.93
N ASN A 147 6.10 -8.70 -3.27
CA ASN A 147 6.38 -7.82 -4.37
C ASN A 147 7.06 -6.54 -3.90
N LEU A 148 7.88 -5.96 -4.77
CA LEU A 148 8.46 -4.63 -4.59
C LEU A 148 7.85 -3.67 -5.61
N ILE A 149 7.14 -2.66 -5.12
CA ILE A 149 6.35 -1.75 -5.97
C ILE A 149 6.86 -0.33 -5.76
N GLY A 150 7.32 0.30 -6.84
CA GLY A 150 7.71 1.70 -6.90
C GLY A 150 6.84 2.47 -7.89
N LEU A 151 6.11 3.47 -7.41
CA LEU A 151 5.23 4.32 -8.22
C LEU A 151 5.68 5.77 -8.08
N VAL A 152 5.86 6.47 -9.20
CA VAL A 152 6.27 7.88 -9.21
C VAL A 152 5.36 8.74 -10.08
N GLY A 153 4.79 9.79 -9.50
CA GLY A 153 3.88 10.70 -10.18
C GLY A 153 2.46 10.13 -10.35
N GLY A 154 1.54 11.02 -10.72
CA GLY A 154 0.14 10.72 -10.97
C GLY A 154 -0.64 10.11 -9.80
N ASN A 155 -1.89 9.76 -10.05
CA ASN A 155 -2.79 9.18 -9.06
C ASN A 155 -2.88 7.67 -9.28
N ASN A 156 -2.39 6.88 -8.33
CA ASN A 156 -2.20 5.44 -8.51
C ASN A 156 -3.15 4.61 -7.64
N GLN A 157 -3.63 3.49 -8.18
CA GLN A 157 -4.41 2.50 -7.44
C GLN A 157 -3.63 1.19 -7.38
N VAL A 158 -3.49 0.63 -6.17
CA VAL A 158 -2.68 -0.57 -5.93
C VAL A 158 -3.45 -1.57 -5.08
N PHE A 159 -3.52 -2.80 -5.56
CA PHE A 159 -3.93 -3.97 -4.80
C PHE A 159 -2.74 -4.93 -4.71
N ALA A 160 -2.11 -5.02 -3.56
CA ALA A 160 -0.89 -5.79 -3.34
C ALA A 160 -1.13 -6.79 -2.22
N ALA A 161 -1.53 -8.02 -2.56
CA ALA A 161 -1.78 -9.05 -1.57
C ALA A 161 -0.53 -9.92 -1.37
N GLY A 162 0.02 -9.88 -0.16
CA GLY A 162 1.21 -10.61 0.22
C GLY A 162 2.03 -9.84 1.23
N ASN A 163 3.28 -10.26 1.47
CA ASN A 163 4.20 -9.41 2.22
C ASN A 163 4.88 -8.45 1.25
N ASP A 164 4.14 -7.41 0.87
CA ASP A 164 4.54 -6.48 -0.18
C ASP A 164 5.20 -5.22 0.40
N THR A 165 6.16 -4.68 -0.36
CA THR A 165 6.73 -3.34 -0.12
C THR A 165 6.23 -2.40 -1.19
N VAL A 166 5.51 -1.35 -0.81
CA VAL A 166 4.94 -0.35 -1.72
C VAL A 166 5.51 1.02 -1.40
N ILE A 167 6.11 1.66 -2.39
CA ILE A 167 6.54 3.06 -2.35
C ILE A 167 5.77 3.80 -3.43
N ALA A 168 4.87 4.71 -3.04
CA ALA A 168 4.10 5.51 -3.99
C ALA A 168 4.35 7.00 -3.76
N GLY A 169 4.99 7.66 -4.71
CA GLY A 169 5.29 9.09 -4.64
C GLY A 169 4.55 9.90 -5.71
N GLY A 170 4.28 11.17 -5.42
CA GLY A 170 3.75 12.14 -6.37
C GLY A 170 2.32 12.58 -6.06
N GLY A 171 1.35 12.11 -6.86
CA GLY A 171 -0.06 12.41 -6.68
C GLY A 171 -0.72 11.52 -5.60
N ASN A 172 -2.05 11.45 -5.62
CA ASN A 172 -2.81 10.70 -4.63
C ASN A 172 -2.71 9.19 -4.89
N ALA A 173 -2.42 8.39 -3.87
CA ALA A 173 -2.43 6.94 -3.93
C ALA A 173 -3.66 6.35 -3.23
N THR A 174 -4.26 5.31 -3.82
CA THR A 174 -5.23 4.42 -3.17
C THR A 174 -4.63 3.03 -3.11
N ILE A 175 -4.27 2.55 -1.91
CA ILE A 175 -3.52 1.31 -1.72
C ILE A 175 -4.30 0.38 -0.80
N GLY A 176 -4.53 -0.86 -1.26
CA GLY A 176 -5.02 -1.96 -0.43
C GLY A 176 -4.02 -3.11 -0.42
N ALA A 177 -3.46 -3.42 0.74
CA ALA A 177 -2.41 -4.44 0.89
C ALA A 177 -2.92 -5.87 1.18
N GLY A 178 -4.23 -6.09 1.14
CA GLY A 178 -4.81 -7.44 1.19
C GLY A 178 -4.38 -8.26 2.42
N ALA A 179 -3.78 -9.43 2.20
CA ALA A 179 -3.31 -10.32 3.28
C ALA A 179 -1.79 -10.42 3.28
N GLY A 180 -1.18 -10.41 4.46
CA GLY A 180 0.27 -10.43 4.64
C GLY A 180 0.79 -9.18 5.35
N ASN A 181 2.07 -9.20 5.70
CA ASN A 181 2.72 -8.09 6.38
C ASN A 181 3.20 -7.06 5.34
N ALA A 182 2.54 -5.91 5.27
CA ALA A 182 2.87 -4.89 4.28
C ALA A 182 3.80 -3.80 4.83
N VAL A 183 4.69 -3.29 3.97
CA VAL A 183 5.48 -2.08 4.23
C VAL A 183 5.09 -1.05 3.18
N ILE A 184 4.42 0.02 3.60
CA ILE A 184 3.85 1.02 2.69
C ILE A 184 4.42 2.39 3.03
N ASN A 185 5.03 3.04 2.05
CA ASN A 185 5.50 4.43 2.15
C ASN A 185 4.84 5.26 1.03
N VAL A 186 4.08 6.27 1.40
CA VAL A 186 3.44 7.19 0.46
C VAL A 186 4.01 8.61 0.61
N VAL A 187 4.34 9.25 -0.51
CA VAL A 187 5.03 10.54 -0.52
C VAL A 187 4.25 11.55 -1.34
N GLY A 188 3.76 12.61 -0.69
CA GLY A 188 2.93 13.63 -1.32
C GLY A 188 1.49 13.16 -1.55
N GLY A 189 0.65 14.06 -2.06
CA GLY A 189 -0.78 13.80 -2.29
C GLY A 189 -1.58 13.56 -1.00
N SER A 190 -2.90 13.45 -1.14
CA SER A 190 -3.80 12.96 -0.11
C SER A 190 -4.13 11.50 -0.39
N ASN A 191 -3.63 10.61 0.46
CA ASN A 191 -3.63 9.17 0.19
C ASN A 191 -4.71 8.43 1.00
N LEU A 192 -5.22 7.34 0.42
CA LEU A 192 -6.04 6.35 1.11
C LEU A 192 -5.26 5.04 1.15
N VAL A 193 -4.90 4.58 2.34
CA VAL A 193 -4.13 3.34 2.52
C VAL A 193 -4.86 2.40 3.46
N ILE A 194 -4.97 1.14 3.06
CA ILE A 194 -5.53 0.05 3.87
C ILE A 194 -4.47 -1.06 3.96
N GLY A 195 -3.89 -1.22 5.14
CA GLY A 195 -2.84 -2.20 5.45
C GLY A 195 -3.31 -3.66 5.45
N GLY A 196 -4.62 -3.90 5.44
CA GLY A 196 -5.18 -5.24 5.23
C GLY A 196 -5.12 -6.14 6.46
N SER A 197 -4.76 -7.40 6.29
CA SER A 197 -4.57 -8.35 7.39
C SER A 197 -3.12 -8.76 7.52
N GLY A 198 -2.60 -8.78 8.74
CA GLY A 198 -1.17 -8.98 8.99
C GLY A 198 -0.56 -7.78 9.68
N ASN A 199 0.73 -7.88 10.01
CA ASN A 199 1.42 -6.80 10.68
C ASN A 199 1.94 -5.80 9.64
N SER A 200 1.30 -4.63 9.57
CA SER A 200 1.58 -3.64 8.53
C SER A 200 2.27 -2.39 9.11
N THR A 201 3.29 -1.91 8.40
CA THR A 201 3.94 -0.62 8.65
C THR A 201 3.56 0.35 7.54
N ILE A 202 2.93 1.46 7.90
CA ILE A 202 2.45 2.48 6.97
C ILE A 202 3.10 3.81 7.35
N ALA A 203 3.70 4.50 6.39
CA ALA A 203 4.23 5.84 6.58
C ALA A 203 3.78 6.75 5.44
N SER A 204 3.35 7.96 5.78
CA SER A 204 3.18 9.06 4.83
C SER A 204 4.10 10.23 5.19
N ALA A 205 4.42 11.03 4.17
CA ALA A 205 5.30 12.19 4.33
C ALA A 205 4.53 13.51 4.45
N ALA A 206 3.53 13.73 3.59
CA ALA A 206 2.78 14.98 3.50
C ALA A 206 1.35 14.73 3.00
N GLY A 207 0.50 15.75 3.12
CA GLY A 207 -0.89 15.76 2.64
C GLY A 207 -1.88 15.24 3.67
N ASN A 208 -3.18 15.44 3.44
CA ASN A 208 -4.20 14.95 4.36
C ASN A 208 -4.55 13.51 3.99
N ASN A 209 -4.09 12.55 4.77
CA ASN A 209 -4.18 11.13 4.47
C ASN A 209 -5.25 10.44 5.31
N THR A 210 -5.78 9.34 4.80
CA THR A 210 -6.57 8.39 5.58
C THR A 210 -5.88 7.05 5.55
N LEU A 211 -5.37 6.64 6.72
CA LEU A 211 -4.53 5.45 6.87
C LEU A 211 -5.20 4.46 7.82
N PHE A 212 -5.52 3.28 7.30
CA PHE A 212 -6.07 2.16 8.06
C PHE A 212 -5.01 1.08 8.21
N GLY A 213 -4.63 0.74 9.44
CA GLY A 213 -3.71 -0.34 9.73
C GLY A 213 -4.28 -1.71 9.36
N GLY A 214 -5.60 -1.88 9.53
CA GLY A 214 -6.29 -3.14 9.28
C GLY A 214 -6.22 -4.07 10.50
N SER A 215 -6.07 -5.38 10.30
CA SER A 215 -6.00 -6.35 11.40
C SER A 215 -4.56 -6.80 11.64
N GLY A 216 -4.18 -7.02 12.91
CA GLY A 216 -2.81 -7.38 13.29
C GLY A 216 -2.12 -6.25 14.05
N ASN A 217 -0.82 -6.40 14.31
CA ASN A 217 -0.03 -5.35 14.96
C ASN A 217 0.44 -4.34 13.92
N THR A 218 0.08 -3.08 14.08
CA THR A 218 0.29 -2.06 13.05
C THR A 218 1.10 -0.88 13.56
N THR A 219 1.88 -0.27 12.67
CA THR A 219 2.59 0.98 12.95
C THR A 219 2.24 1.95 11.83
N ILE A 220 1.72 3.13 12.20
CA ILE A 220 1.28 4.15 11.25
C ILE A 220 1.93 5.49 11.61
N ALA A 221 2.53 6.13 10.62
CA ALA A 221 3.05 7.49 10.68
C ALA A 221 2.33 8.37 9.65
N GLY A 222 1.56 9.38 10.10
CA GLY A 222 0.81 10.31 9.26
C GLY A 222 1.69 11.34 8.54
N GLY A 223 2.71 11.85 9.23
CA GLY A 223 3.64 12.81 8.62
C GLY A 223 3.05 14.22 8.65
N GLY A 224 3.19 14.99 7.59
CA GLY A 224 2.62 16.34 7.53
C GLY A 224 1.21 16.35 6.95
N GLY A 225 0.31 17.17 7.49
CA GLY A 225 -1.07 17.30 7.03
C GLY A 225 -2.06 16.97 8.16
N ASN A 226 -3.35 17.14 7.90
CA ASN A 226 -4.39 16.72 8.84
C ASN A 226 -4.82 15.31 8.47
N ASP A 227 -4.34 14.32 9.21
CA ASP A 227 -4.51 12.91 8.91
C ASP A 227 -5.64 12.26 9.73
N LEU A 228 -6.24 11.23 9.16
CA LEU A 228 -7.10 10.27 9.86
C LEU A 228 -6.37 8.94 9.96
N LEU A 229 -5.95 8.60 11.18
CA LEU A 229 -5.19 7.39 11.47
C LEU A 229 -6.08 6.40 12.23
N ILE A 230 -6.28 5.21 11.66
CA ILE A 230 -7.07 4.14 12.26
C ILE A 230 -6.17 2.92 12.41
N GLY A 231 -5.97 2.47 13.64
CA GLY A 231 -5.08 1.36 13.98
C GLY A 231 -5.72 -0.01 13.74
N SER A 232 -5.65 -0.89 14.74
CA SER A 232 -6.03 -2.30 14.57
C SER A 232 -7.53 -2.52 14.71
N THR A 233 -8.10 -3.32 13.81
CA THR A 233 -9.50 -3.76 13.90
C THR A 233 -9.65 -5.13 14.57
N SER A 234 -8.56 -5.75 15.04
CA SER A 234 -8.56 -7.05 15.72
C SER A 234 -8.19 -6.91 17.20
N LYS A 235 -8.94 -7.56 18.11
CA LYS A 235 -8.68 -7.51 19.56
C LYS A 235 -7.30 -8.03 19.97
N THR A 236 -6.67 -8.85 19.13
CA THR A 236 -5.31 -9.37 19.36
C THR A 236 -4.23 -8.52 18.69
N GLY A 237 -4.63 -7.54 17.88
CA GLY A 237 -3.73 -6.59 17.25
C GLY A 237 -3.60 -5.33 18.10
N ASN A 238 -2.42 -4.73 18.07
CA ASN A 238 -2.10 -3.48 18.75
C ASN A 238 -1.59 -2.48 17.71
N ALA A 239 -1.93 -1.21 17.86
CA ALA A 239 -1.46 -0.15 16.98
C ALA A 239 -0.46 0.79 17.68
N VAL A 240 0.53 1.24 16.93
CA VAL A 240 1.35 2.40 17.26
C VAL A 240 1.07 3.47 16.21
N LEU A 241 0.41 4.56 16.60
CA LEU A 241 0.01 5.64 15.70
C LEU A 241 0.75 6.93 16.05
N GLY A 242 1.34 7.58 15.05
CA GLY A 242 1.91 8.93 15.17
C GLY A 242 1.31 9.85 14.11
N GLY A 243 0.61 10.90 14.52
CA GLY A 243 0.08 11.94 13.65
C GLY A 243 1.19 12.75 12.98
N PHE A 244 2.10 13.27 13.81
CA PHE A 244 3.22 14.14 13.46
C PHE A 244 2.81 15.59 13.31
N ALA A 245 2.69 16.17 12.11
CA ALA A 245 2.49 17.61 11.97
C ALA A 245 1.15 17.92 11.32
N GLY A 246 0.26 18.60 12.03
CA GLY A 246 -1.07 18.96 11.57
C GLY A 246 -2.12 18.60 12.62
N ASN A 247 -3.39 18.87 12.34
CA ASN A 247 -4.46 18.53 13.27
C ASN A 247 -4.97 17.13 12.94
N ASP A 248 -4.50 16.14 13.69
CA ASP A 248 -4.72 14.74 13.37
C ASP A 248 -5.89 14.14 14.17
N THR A 249 -6.54 13.14 13.58
CA THR A 249 -7.54 12.31 14.27
C THR A 249 -7.02 10.88 14.38
N LEU A 250 -6.81 10.42 15.61
CA LEU A 250 -6.23 9.11 15.91
C LEU A 250 -7.27 8.21 16.57
N ILE A 251 -7.55 7.08 15.93
CA ILE A 251 -8.37 5.99 16.46
C ILE A 251 -7.46 4.76 16.59
N GLY A 252 -7.03 4.41 17.80
CA GLY A 252 -6.20 3.21 18.03
C GLY A 252 -6.86 1.93 17.53
N GLY A 253 -8.18 1.88 17.61
CA GLY A 253 -8.98 0.71 17.28
C GLY A 253 -9.17 -0.16 18.51
N VAL A 254 -9.30 -1.46 18.29
CA VAL A 254 -9.37 -2.44 19.38
C VAL A 254 -7.96 -2.91 19.75
N GLY A 255 -7.79 -3.37 20.99
CA GLY A 255 -6.48 -3.86 21.48
C GLY A 255 -5.79 -2.85 22.39
N ASN A 256 -4.48 -2.99 22.56
CA ASN A 256 -3.70 -2.10 23.42
C ASN A 256 -2.83 -1.17 22.56
N ASP A 257 -3.29 0.06 22.36
CA ASP A 257 -2.67 0.96 21.39
C ASP A 257 -1.81 2.04 22.05
N THR A 258 -0.81 2.52 21.33
CA THR A 258 -0.01 3.70 21.71
C THR A 258 -0.19 4.79 20.66
N LEU A 259 -0.63 5.96 21.09
CA LEU A 259 -1.02 7.07 20.24
C LEU A 259 -0.16 8.30 20.55
N PHE A 260 0.35 8.93 19.50
CA PHE A 260 1.09 10.18 19.56
C PHE A 260 0.46 11.17 18.57
N GLY A 261 -0.04 12.29 19.06
CA GLY A 261 -0.66 13.32 18.22
C GLY A 261 0.40 14.08 17.41
N GLY A 262 1.41 14.59 18.11
CA GLY A 262 2.45 15.42 17.53
C GLY A 262 2.16 16.92 17.65
N GLU A 263 2.53 17.68 16.63
CA GLU A 263 2.29 19.12 16.51
C GLU A 263 0.91 19.39 15.91
N GLY A 264 0.06 20.12 16.64
CA GLY A 264 -1.25 20.51 16.14
C GLY A 264 -2.28 20.46 17.26
N ASN A 265 -3.55 20.55 16.88
CA ASN A 265 -4.67 20.29 17.77
C ASN A 265 -5.24 18.91 17.42
N ASP A 266 -4.83 17.90 18.17
CA ASP A 266 -5.12 16.52 17.83
C ASP A 266 -6.37 15.99 18.55
N VAL A 267 -7.03 15.00 17.94
CA VAL A 267 -8.20 14.33 18.52
C VAL A 267 -7.93 12.84 18.64
N PHE A 268 -7.90 12.37 19.89
CA PHE A 268 -7.78 10.95 20.22
C PHE A 268 -9.17 10.37 20.47
N VAL A 269 -9.62 9.46 19.61
CA VAL A 269 -11.00 8.96 19.61
C VAL A 269 -11.09 7.58 20.22
N PHE A 270 -11.94 7.44 21.23
CA PHE A 270 -12.35 6.19 21.86
C PHE A 270 -13.86 6.06 21.77
N SER A 271 -14.35 4.93 21.27
CA SER A 271 -15.79 4.71 21.12
C SER A 271 -16.20 3.28 21.43
N THR A 272 -17.48 3.09 21.68
CA THR A 272 -18.07 1.75 21.91
C THR A 272 -17.94 0.81 20.69
N VAL A 273 -17.71 1.34 19.48
CA VAL A 273 -17.46 0.54 18.27
C VAL A 273 -16.11 -0.17 18.34
N PHE A 274 -15.11 0.47 18.95
CA PHE A 274 -13.74 -0.05 19.10
C PHE A 274 -13.39 -0.35 20.56
N GLY A 275 -14.40 -0.62 21.40
CA GLY A 275 -14.25 -0.72 22.85
C GLY A 275 -13.35 -1.87 23.35
N GLY A 276 -12.86 -1.68 24.56
CA GLY A 276 -11.96 -2.59 25.28
C GLY A 276 -10.48 -2.23 25.09
N GLY A 277 -9.60 -2.90 25.85
CA GLY A 277 -8.16 -2.70 25.75
C GLY A 277 -7.60 -1.60 26.65
N LYS A 278 -6.27 -1.46 26.63
CA LYS A 278 -5.50 -0.50 27.42
C LYS A 278 -4.67 0.35 26.48
N HIS A 279 -5.11 1.58 26.28
CA HIS A 279 -4.47 2.53 25.37
C HIS A 279 -3.62 3.52 26.14
N VAL A 280 -2.58 4.01 25.47
CA VAL A 280 -1.67 5.04 25.97
C VAL A 280 -1.65 6.19 24.98
N ILE A 281 -1.90 7.41 25.46
CA ILE A 281 -1.60 8.65 24.75
C ILE A 281 -0.28 9.16 25.30
N GLY A 282 0.73 9.29 24.44
CA GLY A 282 2.12 9.53 24.84
C GLY A 282 2.51 11.00 24.99
N ASP A 283 1.82 11.92 24.32
CA ASP A 283 2.26 13.32 24.15
C ASP A 283 1.13 14.36 24.25
N PHE A 284 0.03 14.01 24.91
CA PHE A 284 -1.17 14.86 25.02
C PHE A 284 -0.86 16.28 25.55
N LYS A 285 -1.28 17.29 24.81
CA LYS A 285 -1.17 18.72 25.15
C LYS A 285 -2.52 19.26 25.60
N ALA A 286 -2.68 19.41 26.91
CA ALA A 286 -3.89 20.00 27.46
C ALA A 286 -4.11 21.44 26.96
N GLY A 287 -5.33 21.70 26.44
CA GLY A 287 -5.72 23.02 25.93
C GLY A 287 -5.70 23.12 24.40
N THR A 288 -4.96 22.24 23.71
CA THR A 288 -4.99 22.08 22.25
C THR A 288 -5.65 20.77 21.85
N ASP A 289 -5.25 19.69 22.50
CA ASP A 289 -5.68 18.33 22.13
C ASP A 289 -6.98 17.97 22.85
N LEU A 290 -7.74 17.08 22.23
CA LEU A 290 -9.00 16.57 22.74
C LEU A 290 -9.02 15.05 22.80
N ILE A 291 -9.66 14.52 23.85
CA ILE A 291 -10.00 13.10 23.98
C ILE A 291 -11.49 12.97 23.67
N ALA A 292 -11.82 12.40 22.52
CA ALA A 292 -13.20 12.14 22.14
C ALA A 292 -13.66 10.79 22.70
N VAL A 293 -14.67 10.79 23.58
CA VAL A 293 -15.26 9.58 24.20
C VAL A 293 -16.69 9.42 23.71
N GLN A 294 -16.89 8.62 22.67
CA GLN A 294 -18.13 8.57 21.90
C GLN A 294 -18.94 7.30 22.16
N GLY A 295 -20.27 7.42 22.16
CA GLY A 295 -21.18 6.26 22.25
C GLY A 295 -21.41 5.70 23.66
N TYR A 296 -20.77 6.25 24.70
CA TYR A 296 -20.97 5.85 26.09
C TYR A 296 -22.13 6.57 26.80
N GLY A 297 -22.78 7.54 26.13
CA GLY A 297 -23.91 8.31 26.70
C GLY A 297 -23.51 9.18 27.90
N MET A 298 -22.25 9.65 27.92
CA MET A 298 -21.70 10.45 29.00
C MET A 298 -21.52 11.91 28.56
N SER A 299 -21.64 12.86 29.48
CA SER A 299 -21.18 14.22 29.28
C SER A 299 -19.67 14.34 29.54
N ALA A 300 -19.04 15.40 29.03
CA ALA A 300 -17.61 15.67 29.28
C ALA A 300 -17.28 15.78 30.78
N ALA A 301 -18.19 16.35 31.57
CA ALA A 301 -18.05 16.42 33.02
C ALA A 301 -18.11 15.04 33.68
N GLN A 302 -18.95 14.14 33.18
CA GLN A 302 -19.02 12.75 33.66
C GLN A 302 -17.76 11.95 33.30
N VAL A 303 -17.17 12.20 32.12
CA VAL A 303 -15.89 11.57 31.74
C VAL A 303 -14.75 12.10 32.63
N ALA A 304 -14.67 13.42 32.83
CA ALA A 304 -13.69 14.04 33.72
C ALA A 304 -13.79 13.52 35.16
N ALA A 305 -15.01 13.28 35.67
CA ALA A 305 -15.21 12.71 37.00
C ALA A 305 -14.72 11.25 37.15
N LYS A 306 -14.44 10.55 36.04
CA LYS A 306 -13.84 9.20 36.05
C LYS A 306 -12.31 9.22 36.02
N VAL A 307 -11.67 10.37 35.85
CA VAL A 307 -10.21 10.48 35.79
C VAL A 307 -9.64 10.16 37.17
N THR A 308 -8.68 9.24 37.19
CA THR A 308 -7.83 8.95 38.36
C THR A 308 -6.39 9.27 38.00
N VAL A 309 -5.56 9.63 38.98
CA VAL A 309 -4.13 9.89 38.76
C VAL A 309 -3.31 8.79 39.41
N SER A 310 -2.40 8.18 38.66
CA SER A 310 -1.47 7.17 39.15
C SER A 310 -0.14 7.30 38.42
N GLY A 311 0.97 7.25 39.17
CA GLY A 311 2.32 7.29 38.58
C GLY A 311 2.63 8.54 37.75
N GLY A 312 1.97 9.68 38.02
CA GLY A 312 2.14 10.92 37.23
C GLY A 312 1.32 10.96 35.94
N SER A 313 0.40 10.01 35.73
CA SER A 313 -0.46 9.93 34.54
C SER A 313 -1.93 9.91 34.93
N SER A 314 -2.78 10.42 34.04
CA SER A 314 -4.23 10.33 34.17
C SER A 314 -4.71 9.01 33.58
N ILE A 315 -5.63 8.34 34.26
CA ILE A 315 -6.22 7.06 33.86
C ILE A 315 -7.74 7.22 33.84
N ILE A 316 -8.35 6.96 32.69
CA ILE A 316 -9.79 6.94 32.48
C ILE A 316 -10.21 5.48 32.27
N SER A 317 -11.20 5.02 33.03
CA SER A 317 -11.75 3.67 32.89
C SER A 317 -13.22 3.73 32.46
N LEU A 318 -13.55 3.13 31.31
CA LEU A 318 -14.88 3.12 30.73
C LEU A 318 -15.62 1.81 31.05
N SER A 319 -16.94 1.79 30.81
CA SER A 319 -17.82 0.70 31.24
C SER A 319 -17.60 -0.63 30.52
N ASP A 320 -17.01 -0.60 29.33
CA ASP A 320 -16.69 -1.78 28.51
C ASP A 320 -15.29 -2.35 28.79
N GLY A 321 -14.59 -1.80 29.80
CA GLY A 321 -13.24 -2.21 30.15
C GLY A 321 -12.13 -1.46 29.39
N THR A 322 -12.47 -0.51 28.52
CA THR A 322 -11.48 0.40 27.91
C THR A 322 -10.78 1.20 29.01
N GLN A 323 -9.45 1.19 28.98
CA GLN A 323 -8.62 2.03 29.83
C GLN A 323 -7.77 2.95 28.98
N ILE A 324 -7.84 4.26 29.24
CA ILE A 324 -7.07 5.28 28.54
C ILE A 324 -6.08 5.86 29.55
N THR A 325 -4.80 5.68 29.29
CA THR A 325 -3.71 6.30 30.06
C THR A 325 -3.19 7.50 29.29
N VAL A 326 -3.25 8.68 29.90
CA VAL A 326 -2.68 9.92 29.34
C VAL A 326 -1.37 10.18 30.07
N ALA A 327 -0.26 9.84 29.41
CA ALA A 327 1.06 9.81 30.02
C ALA A 327 1.53 11.22 30.40
N GLY A 328 2.00 11.38 31.64
CA GLY A 328 2.61 12.66 32.09
C GLY A 328 1.63 13.81 32.32
N VAL A 329 0.32 13.59 32.16
CA VAL A 329 -0.72 14.60 32.38
C VAL A 329 -1.55 14.22 33.60
N THR A 330 -1.73 15.13 34.56
CA THR A 330 -2.42 14.83 35.84
C THR A 330 -3.64 15.70 36.12
N ASN A 331 -3.98 16.63 35.23
CA ASN A 331 -4.95 17.70 35.48
C ASN A 331 -6.03 17.80 34.39
N LEU A 332 -6.47 16.66 33.84
CA LEU A 332 -7.55 16.62 32.86
C LEU A 332 -8.87 17.16 33.46
N SER A 333 -9.58 17.96 32.69
CA SER A 333 -10.86 18.56 33.04
C SER A 333 -11.90 18.34 31.95
N ALA A 334 -13.15 18.75 32.18
CA ALA A 334 -14.21 18.61 31.19
C ALA A 334 -13.89 19.25 29.83
N SER A 335 -13.07 20.31 29.77
CA SER A 335 -12.70 20.96 28.51
C SER A 335 -11.75 20.12 27.64
N ASN A 336 -11.13 19.07 28.20
CA ASN A 336 -10.26 18.16 27.45
C ASN A 336 -11.03 17.04 26.75
N PHE A 337 -12.34 16.94 26.97
CA PHE A 337 -13.16 15.87 26.44
C PHE A 337 -14.20 16.38 25.43
N ALA A 338 -14.29 15.68 24.31
CA ALA A 338 -15.43 15.74 23.39
C ALA A 338 -16.27 14.47 23.57
N VAL A 339 -17.60 14.57 23.58
CA VAL A 339 -18.50 13.44 23.88
C VAL A 339 -19.73 13.42 22.98
#